data_AF-A0A2T6BVW9-F1
#
_entry.id   AF-A0A2T6BVW9-F1
#
_cell.length_a   1.000
_cell.length_b   1.000
_cell.length_c   1.000
_cell.angle_alpha   90.00
_cell.angle_beta   90.00
_cell.angle_gamma   90.00
#
_symmetry.space_group_name_H-M   'P 1'
#
loop_
_entity.id
_entity.type
_entity.pdbx_description
1 polymer ?
#
loop_
_entity_poly.entity_id
_entity_poly.type
_entity_poly.pdbx_seq_one_letter_code
_entity_poly.pdbx_strand_id
1 'polypeptide(L)'
;MNSKVFKIGIFNSIGLYFIIRPILFITLIDFGVIFCVKMYYDMTVDQIKVVVFGLLLLSFIFYLLPLIILLLNYFIKNKGASIKIIYSNNSVCRAEYSRAGKKVEFNTAEINKIECNFSVTSFENRMKFFFWDEYFYYVIILKDNSRVFIPCILCDQIEEIFTSIKFIRIRRYFPFY
;
A
#
# COMPACT_ATOMS: atom_id res chain seq x y z
N MET A 1 -28.43 -10.36 0.51
CA MET A 1 -26.99 -10.63 0.50
C MET A 1 -26.29 -9.44 -0.12
N ASN A 2 -25.41 -8.78 0.61
CA ASN A 2 -24.61 -7.68 0.08
C ASN A 2 -23.22 -8.20 -0.25
N SER A 3 -22.60 -7.69 -1.33
CA SER A 3 -21.23 -8.04 -1.67
C SER A 3 -20.41 -6.79 -1.95
N LYS A 4 -19.17 -6.76 -1.46
CA LYS A 4 -18.20 -5.70 -1.72
C LYS A 4 -17.04 -6.27 -2.52
N VAL A 5 -16.72 -5.64 -3.65
CA VAL A 5 -15.62 -6.08 -4.53
C VAL A 5 -14.49 -5.07 -4.43
N PHE A 6 -13.31 -5.56 -4.10
CA PHE A 6 -12.09 -4.78 -4.05
C PHE A 6 -11.19 -5.16 -5.23
N LYS A 7 -10.64 -4.14 -5.88
CA LYS A 7 -9.73 -4.26 -7.02
C LYS A 7 -8.63 -3.23 -6.86
N ILE A 8 -7.44 -3.58 -7.36
CA ILE A 8 -6.35 -2.61 -7.47
C ILE A 8 -6.75 -1.55 -8.49
N GLY A 9 -6.67 -0.29 -8.12
CA GLY A 9 -6.98 0.85 -8.98
C GLY A 9 -6.21 2.08 -8.52
N ILE A 10 -5.78 2.90 -9.47
CA ILE A 10 -5.04 4.15 -9.17
C ILE A 10 -6.03 5.25 -8.72
N PHE A 11 -7.22 5.28 -9.33
CA PHE A 11 -8.23 6.32 -9.12
C PHE A 11 -9.33 5.91 -8.11
N ASN A 12 -9.07 4.92 -7.25
CA ASN A 12 -9.96 4.63 -6.12
C ASN A 12 -9.40 5.26 -4.83
N SER A 13 -10.17 5.26 -3.74
CA SER A 13 -9.74 5.86 -2.46
C SER A 13 -8.40 5.31 -1.96
N ILE A 14 -8.18 3.99 -2.13
CA ILE A 14 -6.95 3.30 -1.75
C ILE A 14 -5.76 3.78 -2.60
N GLY A 15 -5.93 3.86 -3.92
CA GLY A 15 -4.92 4.34 -4.87
C GLY A 15 -4.58 5.82 -4.65
N LEU A 16 -5.57 6.66 -4.37
CA LEU A 16 -5.33 8.06 -4.00
C LEU A 16 -4.46 8.15 -2.74
N TYR A 17 -4.73 7.32 -1.73
CA TYR A 17 -3.97 7.30 -0.48
C TYR A 17 -2.54 6.79 -0.65
N PHE A 18 -2.36 5.62 -1.29
CA PHE A 18 -1.04 4.99 -1.39
C PHE A 18 -0.18 5.55 -2.54
N ILE A 19 -0.76 6.01 -3.65
CA ILE A 19 -0.01 6.48 -4.83
C ILE A 19 0.05 8.00 -4.91
N ILE A 20 -1.10 8.67 -4.87
CA ILE A 20 -1.16 10.12 -5.14
C ILE A 20 -0.67 10.93 -3.95
N ARG A 21 -1.01 10.52 -2.72
CA ARG A 21 -0.59 11.24 -1.50
C ARG A 21 0.93 11.37 -1.36
N PRO A 22 1.76 10.32 -1.53
CA PRO A 22 3.20 10.46 -1.48
C PRO A 22 3.76 11.41 -2.54
N ILE A 23 3.20 11.40 -3.75
CA ILE A 23 3.63 12.28 -4.86
C ILE A 23 3.34 13.74 -4.52
N LEU A 24 2.12 14.04 -4.04
CA LEU A 24 1.76 15.40 -3.60
C LEU A 24 2.63 15.86 -2.43
N PHE A 25 2.92 14.97 -1.47
CA PHE A 25 3.74 15.29 -0.31
C PHE A 25 5.18 15.67 -0.69
N ILE A 26 5.85 14.87 -1.54
CA ILE A 26 7.22 15.19 -1.96
C ILE A 26 7.25 16.45 -2.83
N THR A 27 6.22 16.66 -3.66
CA THR A 27 6.10 17.87 -4.49
C THR A 27 5.95 19.12 -3.62
N LEU A 28 5.19 19.04 -2.53
CA LEU A 28 5.03 20.14 -1.57
C LEU A 28 6.35 20.46 -0.86
N ILE A 29 7.10 19.43 -0.43
CA ILE A 29 8.44 19.60 0.15
C ILE A 29 9.35 20.29 -0.86
N ASP A 30 9.34 19.83 -2.11
CA ASP A 30 10.19 20.36 -3.16
C ASP A 30 9.91 21.86 -3.39
N PHE A 31 8.64 22.24 -3.51
CA PHE A 31 8.22 23.64 -3.61
C PHE A 31 8.63 24.46 -2.39
N GLY A 32 8.49 23.91 -1.18
CA GLY A 32 8.89 24.57 0.06
C GLY A 32 10.39 24.88 0.09
N VAL A 33 11.23 23.91 -0.30
CA VAL A 33 12.68 24.10 -0.38
C VAL A 33 13.04 25.18 -1.40
N ILE A 34 12.48 25.12 -2.61
CA ILE A 34 12.71 26.13 -3.66
C ILE A 34 12.34 27.53 -3.17
N PHE A 35 11.18 27.65 -2.51
CA PHE A 35 10.71 28.91 -1.96
C PHE A 35 11.65 29.48 -0.89
N CYS A 36 12.06 28.67 0.09
CA CYS A 36 13.00 29.08 1.13
C CYS A 36 14.36 29.49 0.56
N VAL A 37 14.88 28.72 -0.40
CA VAL A 37 16.16 29.00 -1.05
C VAL A 37 16.11 30.32 -1.82
N LYS A 38 15.05 30.59 -2.57
CA LYS A 38 14.85 31.86 -3.28
C LYS A 38 14.72 33.05 -2.33
N MET A 39 14.17 32.86 -1.13
CA MET A 39 14.01 33.95 -0.15
C MET A 39 15.33 34.35 0.52
N TYR A 40 16.26 33.42 0.66
CA TYR A 40 17.53 33.66 1.35
C TYR A 40 18.66 34.09 0.39
N TYR A 41 18.59 33.68 -0.87
CA TYR A 41 19.62 33.95 -1.87
C TYR A 41 19.04 34.72 -3.06
N ASP A 42 19.74 35.77 -3.50
CA ASP A 42 19.38 36.49 -4.72
C ASP A 42 19.82 35.67 -5.94
N MET A 43 18.93 34.77 -6.38
CA MET A 43 19.21 33.80 -7.44
C MET A 43 18.76 34.29 -8.81
N THR A 44 19.62 34.11 -9.80
CA THR A 44 19.23 34.27 -11.21
C THR A 44 18.31 33.13 -11.66
N VAL A 45 17.57 33.35 -12.74
CA VAL A 45 16.65 32.33 -13.31
C VAL A 45 17.37 31.02 -13.63
N ASP A 46 18.61 31.08 -14.11
CA ASP A 46 19.37 29.87 -14.46
C ASP A 46 19.83 29.10 -13.23
N GLN A 47 20.20 29.78 -12.15
CA GLN A 47 20.49 29.14 -10.86
C GLN A 47 19.26 28.43 -10.30
N ILE A 48 18.07 29.06 -10.39
CA ILE A 48 16.81 28.44 -9.96
C ILE A 48 16.54 27.16 -10.74
N LYS A 49 16.73 27.15 -12.07
CA LYS A 49 16.55 25.94 -12.89
C LYS A 49 17.45 24.79 -12.43
N VAL A 50 18.72 25.09 -12.12
CA VAL A 50 19.67 24.08 -11.63
C VAL A 50 19.22 23.51 -10.29
N VAL A 51 18.78 24.36 -9.36
CA VAL A 51 18.25 23.93 -8.05
C VAL A 51 17.02 23.05 -8.22
N VAL A 52 16.04 23.49 -9.04
CA VAL A 52 14.83 22.72 -9.33
C VAL A 52 15.18 21.36 -9.90
N PHE A 53 16.07 21.30 -10.90
CA PHE A 53 16.47 20.04 -11.52
C PHE A 53 17.17 19.10 -10.53
N GLY A 54 18.13 19.62 -9.75
CA GLY A 54 18.84 18.83 -8.74
C GLY A 54 17.91 18.27 -7.66
N LEU A 55 16.95 19.07 -7.21
CA LEU A 55 15.95 18.68 -6.24
C LEU A 55 15.00 17.61 -6.79
N LEU A 56 14.48 17.79 -8.00
CA LEU A 56 13.64 16.79 -8.66
C LEU A 56 14.39 15.47 -8.86
N LEU A 57 15.68 15.52 -9.20
CA LEU A 57 16.52 14.33 -9.32
C LEU A 57 16.71 13.63 -7.96
N LEU A 58 16.94 14.39 -6.89
CA LEU A 58 17.07 13.86 -5.53
C LEU A 58 15.76 13.19 -5.07
N SER A 59 14.64 13.90 -5.20
CA SER A 59 13.30 13.41 -4.88
C SER A 59 12.93 12.19 -5.74
N PHE A 60 13.34 12.16 -7.01
CA PHE A 60 13.17 10.98 -7.84
C PHE A 60 13.96 9.78 -7.31
N ILE A 61 15.26 9.92 -7.08
CA ILE A 61 16.14 8.80 -6.72
C ILE A 61 15.81 8.26 -5.32
N PHE A 62 15.64 9.13 -4.33
CA PHE A 62 15.52 8.72 -2.92
C PHE A 62 14.08 8.49 -2.47
N TYR A 63 13.09 8.99 -3.22
CA TYR A 63 11.68 8.89 -2.84
C TYR A 63 10.83 8.21 -3.91
N LEU A 64 10.74 8.77 -5.13
CA LEU A 64 9.82 8.22 -6.14
C LEU A 64 10.28 6.88 -6.71
N LEU A 65 11.58 6.65 -6.89
CA LEU A 65 12.11 5.40 -7.45
C LEU A 65 11.82 4.20 -6.53
N PRO A 66 12.10 4.24 -5.21
CA PRO A 66 11.65 3.21 -4.28
C PRO A 66 10.13 2.99 -4.31
N LEU A 67 9.33 4.06 -4.50
CA LEU A 67 7.86 3.98 -4.55
C LEU A 67 7.43 3.21 -5.78
N ILE A 68 8.00 3.54 -6.93
CA ILE A 68 7.75 2.87 -8.20
C ILE A 68 8.12 1.39 -8.08
N ILE A 69 9.27 1.04 -7.51
CA ILE A 69 9.69 -0.35 -7.33
C ILE A 69 8.68 -1.12 -6.46
N LEU A 70 8.24 -0.53 -5.34
CA LEU A 70 7.24 -1.14 -4.45
C LEU A 70 5.88 -1.32 -5.14
N LEU A 71 5.41 -0.30 -5.83
CA LEU A 71 4.17 -0.35 -6.59
C LEU A 71 4.27 -1.42 -7.70
N LEU A 72 5.36 -1.46 -8.46
CA LEU A 72 5.56 -2.46 -9.50
C LEU A 72 5.54 -3.88 -8.93
N ASN A 73 6.19 -4.13 -7.78
CA ASN A 73 6.10 -5.42 -7.10
C ASN A 73 4.64 -5.81 -6.82
N TYR A 74 3.84 -4.87 -6.33
CA TYR A 74 2.44 -5.10 -5.99
C TYR A 74 1.54 -5.28 -7.22
N PHE A 75 1.71 -4.45 -8.25
CA PHE A 75 0.92 -4.49 -9.48
C PHE A 75 1.23 -5.73 -10.32
N ILE A 76 2.51 -6.07 -10.49
CA ILE A 76 2.93 -7.21 -11.31
C ILE A 76 2.46 -8.53 -10.67
N LYS A 77 2.73 -8.72 -9.37
CA LYS A 77 2.39 -9.96 -8.66
C LYS A 77 0.88 -10.13 -8.39
N ASN A 78 0.08 -9.06 -8.49
CA ASN A 78 -1.37 -9.09 -8.34
C ASN A 78 -2.12 -8.64 -9.61
N LYS A 79 -1.52 -8.82 -10.79
CA LYS A 79 -2.20 -8.44 -12.03
C LYS A 79 -3.54 -9.18 -12.15
N GLY A 80 -4.61 -8.41 -12.28
CA GLY A 80 -5.99 -8.94 -12.33
C GLY A 80 -6.48 -9.53 -11.01
N ALA A 81 -5.84 -9.23 -9.88
CA ALA A 81 -6.31 -9.67 -8.58
C ALA A 81 -7.58 -8.91 -8.16
N SER A 82 -8.53 -9.64 -7.58
CA SER A 82 -9.71 -9.06 -6.94
C SER A 82 -10.09 -9.90 -5.73
N ILE A 83 -10.64 -9.24 -4.72
CA ILE A 83 -11.26 -9.92 -3.58
C ILE A 83 -12.71 -9.46 -3.47
N LYS A 84 -13.64 -10.41 -3.48
CA LYS A 84 -15.06 -10.17 -3.27
C LYS A 84 -15.45 -10.74 -1.92
N ILE A 85 -15.99 -9.90 -1.06
CA ILE A 85 -16.50 -10.29 0.25
C ILE A 85 -18.02 -10.30 0.19
N ILE A 86 -18.62 -11.42 0.57
CA ILE A 86 -20.07 -11.66 0.57
C ILE A 86 -20.54 -11.68 2.02
N TYR A 87 -21.51 -10.83 2.33
CA TYR A 87 -22.05 -10.64 3.66
C TYR A 87 -23.45 -11.23 3.80
N SER A 88 -23.71 -11.85 4.96
CA SER A 88 -25.02 -12.27 5.43
C SER A 88 -25.23 -11.71 6.84
N ASN A 89 -26.31 -10.96 7.06
CA ASN A 89 -26.61 -10.31 8.36
C ASN A 89 -25.41 -9.56 8.96
N ASN A 90 -24.75 -8.70 8.17
CA ASN A 90 -23.54 -7.95 8.53
C ASN A 90 -22.31 -8.78 8.90
N SER A 91 -22.37 -10.11 8.80
CA SER A 91 -21.23 -11.01 9.01
C SER A 91 -20.66 -11.49 7.68
N VAL A 92 -19.35 -11.71 7.63
CA VAL A 92 -18.70 -12.29 6.45
C VAL A 92 -19.15 -13.74 6.30
N CYS A 93 -19.86 -14.02 5.22
CA CYS A 93 -20.30 -15.36 4.86
C CYS A 93 -19.23 -16.08 4.04
N ARG A 94 -18.69 -15.38 3.04
CA ARG A 94 -17.74 -15.96 2.08
C ARG A 94 -16.82 -14.88 1.51
N ALA A 95 -15.58 -15.26 1.21
CA ALA A 95 -14.65 -14.47 0.43
C ALA A 95 -14.24 -15.23 -0.84
N GLU A 96 -14.16 -14.51 -1.95
CA GLU A 96 -13.71 -15.04 -3.24
C GLU A 96 -12.51 -14.21 -3.68
N TYR A 97 -11.32 -14.82 -3.66
CA TYR A 97 -10.10 -14.25 -4.17
C TYR A 97 -9.85 -14.77 -5.59
N SER A 98 -9.68 -13.88 -6.55
CA SER A 98 -9.35 -14.23 -7.93
C SER A 98 -8.03 -13.57 -8.31
N ARG A 99 -7.10 -14.33 -8.89
CA ARG A 99 -5.83 -13.82 -9.44
C ARG A 99 -5.40 -14.65 -10.64
N ALA A 100 -5.11 -13.99 -11.77
CA ALA A 100 -4.59 -14.63 -12.99
C ALA A 100 -5.40 -15.90 -13.41
N GLY A 101 -6.73 -15.82 -13.33
CA GLY A 101 -7.63 -16.92 -13.69
C GLY A 101 -7.82 -17.99 -12.61
N LYS A 102 -6.99 -18.02 -11.55
CA LYS A 102 -7.20 -18.90 -10.39
C LYS A 102 -8.15 -18.23 -9.41
N LYS A 103 -9.14 -18.98 -8.93
CA LYS A 103 -10.07 -18.56 -7.88
C LYS A 103 -9.87 -19.41 -6.65
N VAL A 104 -9.82 -18.77 -5.50
CA VAL A 104 -9.81 -19.39 -4.17
C VAL A 104 -11.01 -18.84 -3.43
N GLU A 105 -11.89 -19.71 -3.01
CA GLU A 105 -13.11 -19.37 -2.28
C GLU A 105 -12.97 -19.94 -0.88
N PHE A 106 -13.22 -19.11 0.13
CA PHE A 106 -13.08 -19.52 1.52
C PHE A 106 -14.08 -18.80 2.41
N ASN A 107 -14.45 -19.44 3.50
CA ASN A 107 -15.23 -18.85 4.58
C ASN A 107 -14.33 -18.54 5.79
N THR A 108 -14.88 -17.82 6.76
CA THR A 108 -14.14 -17.43 7.98
C THR A 108 -13.69 -18.65 8.79
N ALA A 109 -14.45 -19.74 8.80
CA ALA A 109 -14.10 -20.96 9.54
C ALA A 109 -12.94 -21.76 8.92
N GLU A 110 -12.61 -21.52 7.65
CA GLU A 110 -11.48 -22.12 6.94
C GLU A 110 -10.17 -21.34 7.16
N ILE A 111 -10.24 -20.13 7.71
CA ILE A 111 -9.07 -19.33 8.01
C ILE A 111 -8.42 -19.86 9.29
N ASN A 112 -7.13 -20.22 9.20
CA ASN A 112 -6.34 -20.60 10.36
C ASN A 112 -5.81 -19.35 11.09
N LYS A 113 -5.19 -18.44 10.33
CA LYS A 113 -4.64 -17.18 10.84
C LYS A 113 -4.44 -16.17 9.72
N ILE A 114 -4.31 -14.90 10.09
CA ILE A 114 -3.95 -13.83 9.15
C ILE A 114 -2.65 -13.18 9.63
N GLU A 115 -1.67 -13.07 8.73
CA GLU A 115 -0.40 -12.40 9.00
C GLU A 115 -0.40 -11.00 8.38
N CYS A 116 -0.27 -9.96 9.21
CA CYS A 116 -0.13 -8.57 8.80
C CYS A 116 1.36 -8.23 8.70
N ASN A 117 1.88 -8.12 7.48
CA ASN A 117 3.29 -7.89 7.23
C ASN A 117 3.53 -6.39 7.06
N PHE A 118 4.16 -5.78 8.08
CA PHE A 118 4.42 -4.36 8.15
C PHE A 118 5.90 -4.04 7.91
N SER A 119 6.18 -2.83 7.42
CA SER A 119 7.49 -2.20 7.55
C SER A 119 7.95 -2.12 9.01
N VAL A 120 9.24 -1.97 9.26
CA VAL A 120 9.82 -1.85 10.62
C VAL A 120 9.13 -0.76 11.44
N THR A 121 9.00 0.42 10.84
CA THR A 121 8.44 1.63 11.45
C THR A 121 6.95 1.45 11.78
N SER A 122 6.16 0.88 10.87
CA SER A 122 4.74 0.57 11.15
C SER A 122 4.57 -0.57 12.16
N PHE A 123 5.47 -1.56 12.17
CA PHE A 123 5.44 -2.63 13.16
C PHE A 123 5.66 -2.06 14.57
N GLU A 124 6.66 -1.19 14.74
CA GLU A 124 7.04 -0.55 16.01
C GLU A 124 6.15 0.66 16.38
N ASN A 125 5.16 1.01 15.55
CA ASN A 125 4.31 2.20 15.71
C ASN A 125 5.10 3.51 15.88
N ARG A 126 6.20 3.64 15.12
CA ARG A 126 7.06 4.82 15.12
C ARG A 126 6.59 5.86 14.11
N MET A 127 7.13 7.07 14.22
CA MET A 127 6.96 8.11 13.22
C MET A 127 7.41 7.59 11.85
N LYS A 128 6.52 7.76 10.85
CA LYS A 128 6.71 7.28 9.48
C LYS A 128 7.32 8.42 8.67
N PHE A 129 8.61 8.32 8.40
CA PHE A 129 9.34 9.35 7.64
C PHE A 129 9.28 9.10 6.14
N PHE A 130 9.15 7.84 5.74
CA PHE A 130 9.14 7.45 4.34
C PHE A 130 7.78 6.89 3.94
N PHE A 131 7.38 7.08 2.69
CA PHE A 131 6.08 6.60 2.22
C PHE A 131 5.92 5.09 2.35
N TRP A 132 7.01 4.31 2.17
CA TRP A 132 6.97 2.84 2.26
C TRP A 132 6.70 2.35 3.68
N ASP A 133 6.86 3.22 4.68
CA ASP A 133 6.53 2.91 6.06
C ASP A 133 5.03 2.61 6.20
N GLU A 134 4.16 3.16 5.36
CA GLU A 134 2.72 2.93 5.39
C GLU A 134 2.25 1.71 4.62
N TYR A 135 3.13 1.09 3.83
CA TYR A 135 2.78 -0.08 3.05
C TYR A 135 2.82 -1.34 3.90
N PHE A 136 1.85 -2.21 3.66
CA PHE A 136 1.73 -3.52 4.29
C PHE A 136 1.00 -4.49 3.35
N TYR A 137 0.98 -5.75 3.74
CA TYR A 137 0.15 -6.76 3.08
C TYR A 137 -0.30 -7.81 4.07
N TYR A 138 -1.47 -8.38 3.79
CA TYR A 138 -2.02 -9.50 4.53
C TYR A 138 -1.66 -10.81 3.83
N VAL A 139 -1.38 -11.84 4.63
CA VAL A 139 -1.34 -13.23 4.18
C VAL A 139 -2.41 -13.98 4.94
N ILE A 140 -3.50 -14.32 4.26
CA ILE A 140 -4.53 -15.19 4.81
C ILE A 140 -4.04 -16.62 4.63
N ILE A 141 -3.88 -17.34 5.74
CA ILE A 141 -3.44 -18.73 5.76
C ILE A 141 -4.66 -19.59 6.11
N LEU A 142 -5.07 -20.43 5.18
CA LEU A 142 -6.19 -21.35 5.36
C LEU A 142 -5.75 -22.62 6.09
N LYS A 143 -6.71 -23.40 6.59
CA LYS A 143 -6.47 -24.66 7.31
C LYS A 143 -5.77 -25.73 6.46
N ASP A 144 -5.91 -25.67 5.14
CA ASP A 144 -5.21 -26.53 4.18
C ASP A 144 -3.77 -26.03 3.86
N ASN A 145 -3.28 -25.03 4.60
CA ASN A 145 -2.01 -24.33 4.39
C ASN A 145 -1.90 -23.51 3.10
N SER A 146 -2.97 -23.37 2.32
CA SER A 146 -2.98 -22.45 1.19
C SER A 146 -2.88 -21.00 1.67
N ARG A 147 -2.29 -20.14 0.83
CA ARG A 147 -1.97 -18.75 1.18
C ARG A 147 -2.54 -17.78 0.17
N VAL A 148 -3.27 -16.79 0.65
CA VAL A 148 -3.82 -15.69 -0.16
C VAL A 148 -3.12 -14.40 0.25
N PHE A 149 -2.45 -13.78 -0.73
CA PHE A 149 -1.70 -12.54 -0.54
C PHE A 149 -2.57 -11.34 -0.95
N ILE A 150 -2.79 -10.41 -0.03
CA ILE A 150 -3.63 -9.23 -0.22
C ILE A 150 -2.80 -8.01 0.15
N PRO A 151 -2.25 -7.26 -0.83
CA PRO A 151 -1.57 -6.01 -0.51
C PRO A 151 -2.58 -4.96 -0.01
N CYS A 152 -2.11 -3.98 0.76
CA CYS A 152 -2.94 -2.85 1.20
C CYS A 152 -3.60 -2.10 0.01
N ILE A 153 -2.92 -2.04 -1.15
CA ILE A 153 -3.46 -1.41 -2.36
C ILE A 153 -4.65 -2.17 -2.99
N LEU A 154 -4.82 -3.45 -2.65
CA LEU A 154 -5.98 -4.24 -3.04
C LEU A 154 -7.10 -4.08 -2.00
N CYS A 155 -6.78 -4.29 -0.72
CA CYS A 155 -7.72 -4.12 0.38
C CYS A 155 -6.93 -3.86 1.67
N ASP A 156 -7.16 -2.70 2.28
CA ASP A 156 -6.59 -2.27 3.55
C ASP A 156 -7.47 -2.65 4.76
N GLN A 157 -8.75 -2.95 4.53
CA GLN A 157 -9.78 -3.22 5.54
C GLN A 157 -9.87 -4.69 6.01
N ILE A 158 -8.89 -5.56 5.74
CA ILE A 158 -9.00 -6.99 6.10
C ILE A 158 -9.19 -7.21 7.61
N GLU A 159 -8.55 -6.39 8.46
CA GLU A 159 -8.74 -6.43 9.92
C GLU A 159 -10.19 -6.11 10.35
N GLU A 160 -10.82 -5.12 9.70
CA GLU A 160 -12.22 -4.75 9.94
C GLU A 160 -13.21 -5.80 9.41
N ILE A 161 -12.82 -6.53 8.36
CA ILE A 161 -13.66 -7.54 7.71
C ILE A 161 -13.67 -8.85 8.51
N PHE A 162 -12.52 -9.30 9.02
CA PHE A 162 -12.38 -10.59 9.70
C PHE A 162 -12.12 -10.43 11.21
N THR A 163 -12.97 -9.68 11.91
CA THR A 163 -12.80 -9.33 13.33
C THR A 163 -12.67 -10.53 14.29
N SER A 164 -13.23 -11.69 13.95
CA SER A 164 -13.16 -12.90 14.78
C SER A 164 -11.90 -13.74 14.57
N ILE A 165 -11.02 -13.37 13.64
CA ILE A 165 -9.81 -14.11 13.32
C ILE A 165 -8.60 -13.55 14.07
N LYS A 166 -7.69 -14.44 14.48
CA LYS A 166 -6.41 -14.04 15.07
C LYS A 166 -5.50 -13.42 14.01
N PHE A 167 -5.14 -12.16 14.23
CA PHE A 167 -4.13 -11.44 13.45
C PHE A 167 -2.76 -11.54 14.12
N ILE A 168 -1.73 -11.82 13.32
CA ILE A 168 -0.33 -11.86 13.75
C ILE A 168 0.42 -10.76 13.01
N ARG A 169 1.03 -9.85 13.75
CA ARG A 169 1.87 -8.80 13.18
C ARG A 169 3.25 -9.38 12.87
N ILE A 170 3.74 -9.19 11.65
CA ILE A 170 5.04 -9.64 11.18
C ILE A 170 5.87 -8.42 10.77
N ARG A 171 7.10 -8.33 11.28
CA ARG A 171 8.05 -7.27 10.97
C ARG A 171 8.80 -7.58 9.67
N ARG A 172 8.86 -6.62 8.74
CA ARG A 172 9.63 -6.65 7.50
C ARG A 172 10.48 -5.39 7.37
N TYR A 173 11.72 -5.50 6.90
CA TYR A 173 12.54 -4.33 6.59
C TYR A 173 11.90 -3.47 5.50
N PHE A 174 11.42 -4.13 4.45
CA PHE A 174 10.62 -3.52 3.39
C PHE A 174 9.44 -4.46 3.13
N PRO A 175 8.21 -3.94 2.95
CA PRO A 175 7.01 -4.76 2.79
C PRO A 175 6.92 -5.37 1.38
N PHE A 176 7.97 -6.05 0.92
CA PHE A 176 7.92 -6.89 -0.26
C PHE A 176 7.34 -8.26 0.08
N TYR A 177 6.48 -8.75 -0.81
CA TYR A 177 6.10 -10.16 -0.93
C TYR A 177 6.32 -10.56 -2.38
#